data_AF-A0AAJ2WH83-F1
#
_entry.id   AF-A0AAJ2WH83-F1
#
_cell.length_a   1.000
_cell.length_b   1.000
_cell.length_c   1.000
_cell.angle_alpha   90.00
_cell.angle_beta   90.00
_cell.angle_gamma   90.00
#
_symmetry.space_group_name_H-M   'P 1'
#
loop_
_entity.id
_entity.type
_entity.pdbx_description
1 polymer ?
#
loop_
_entity_poly.entity_id
_entity_poly.type
_entity_poly.pdbx_seq_one_letter_code
_entity_poly.pdbx_strand_id
1 'polypeptide(L)'
;MTEKRASKFEIQDNVEIQDKEKNFVSAVIYIYNDEERIRDFLGEINAVLNANFYNYQIICVNDASDDNSLAVIREMGKSIAGTVINVVNMSFYQGVELSMNAGIDLSIGDFVFEFDNMVMDYDTNLMMAVYNHSLTGFDIVNAAPKKCGRRTSRLFYTVFNRYSHSPHPLRTENFRVLSRRAINRVHSMSKTIPYRKAVYANCGLKIDTIEYDNDLSCAKAQNKETRYQRKEMAADSLILFTNVAYKMTLLAAVFMMVATFGIGIYTLVSYVTEEVVSGYTSMMLVIVFGFFGVFVILAVIIKYLSMLMELVFSKQKYTIESVETISE
;
A
#
# COMPACT_ATOMS: atom_id res chain seq x y z
N MET A 1 31.55 -50.73 -56.23
CA MET A 1 30.60 -51.22 -55.19
C MET A 1 31.21 -50.83 -53.86
N THR A 2 30.67 -49.98 -53.01
CA THR A 2 29.31 -49.47 -52.77
C THR A 2 29.53 -48.30 -51.79
N GLU A 3 29.28 -47.05 -52.16
CA GLU A 3 28.03 -46.30 -51.92
C GLU A 3 27.71 -45.94 -50.44
N LYS A 4 27.73 -44.62 -50.19
CA LYS A 4 27.03 -43.80 -49.18
C LYS A 4 26.16 -44.50 -48.11
N ARG A 5 26.28 -44.00 -46.86
CA ARG A 5 25.13 -43.36 -46.18
C ARG A 5 25.56 -42.45 -45.03
N ALA A 6 25.29 -41.16 -45.20
CA ALA A 6 25.22 -40.18 -44.12
C ALA A 6 24.03 -40.51 -43.22
N SER A 7 24.25 -40.66 -41.91
CA SER A 7 23.17 -40.68 -40.92
C SER A 7 22.91 -39.25 -40.47
N LYS A 8 21.86 -38.67 -41.05
CA LYS A 8 21.16 -37.47 -40.62
C LYS A 8 20.74 -37.65 -39.15
N PHE A 9 21.35 -36.93 -38.22
CA PHE A 9 20.80 -36.72 -36.89
C PHE A 9 19.82 -35.56 -37.03
N GLU A 10 18.53 -35.89 -37.14
CA GLU A 10 17.45 -34.91 -37.09
C GLU A 10 17.43 -34.30 -35.68
N ILE A 11 17.59 -32.99 -35.65
CA ILE A 11 17.33 -32.13 -34.49
C ILE A 11 15.82 -32.22 -34.28
N GLN A 12 15.41 -32.89 -33.22
CA GLN A 12 14.02 -32.85 -32.77
C GLN A 12 13.84 -31.52 -32.06
N ASP A 13 13.28 -30.55 -32.79
CA ASP A 13 12.78 -29.29 -32.26
C ASP A 13 11.69 -29.58 -31.22
N ASN A 14 12.11 -29.81 -29.97
CA ASN A 14 11.22 -29.71 -28.82
C ASN A 14 10.96 -28.22 -28.58
N VAL A 15 10.01 -27.67 -29.34
CA VAL A 15 9.27 -26.50 -28.90
C VAL A 15 8.43 -26.97 -27.72
N GLU A 16 8.92 -26.75 -26.49
CA GLU A 16 8.09 -26.79 -25.30
C GLU A 16 6.98 -25.75 -25.48
N ILE A 17 5.81 -26.20 -25.95
CA ILE A 17 4.59 -25.45 -25.78
C ILE A 17 4.35 -25.46 -24.28
N GLN A 18 4.77 -24.39 -23.59
CA GLN A 18 4.34 -24.16 -22.20
C GLN A 18 2.81 -24.15 -22.22
N ASP A 19 2.19 -25.14 -21.59
CA ASP A 19 0.75 -25.15 -21.37
C ASP A 19 0.40 -23.88 -20.60
N LYS A 20 -0.40 -23.00 -21.20
CA LYS A 20 -0.85 -21.78 -20.54
C LYS A 20 -1.61 -22.12 -19.27
N GLU A 21 -1.48 -21.27 -18.28
CA GLU A 21 -2.21 -21.36 -17.02
C GLU A 21 -3.72 -21.16 -17.26
N LYS A 22 -4.53 -22.04 -16.66
CA LYS A 22 -6.00 -21.99 -16.76
C LYS A 22 -6.63 -20.97 -15.81
N ASN A 23 -5.91 -20.56 -14.77
CA ASN A 23 -6.38 -19.58 -13.80
C ASN A 23 -6.62 -18.24 -14.50
N PHE A 24 -7.70 -17.56 -14.10
CA PHE A 24 -7.99 -16.24 -14.65
C PHE A 24 -7.17 -15.19 -13.89
N VAL A 25 -6.45 -14.33 -14.60
CA VAL A 25 -5.63 -13.29 -13.97
C VAL A 25 -6.16 -11.89 -14.26
N SER A 26 -6.13 -11.00 -13.26
CA SER A 26 -6.38 -9.57 -13.46
C SER A 26 -5.13 -8.76 -13.14
N ALA A 27 -4.65 -7.94 -14.07
CA ALA A 27 -3.62 -6.94 -13.78
C ALA A 27 -4.28 -5.58 -13.53
N VAL A 28 -4.13 -5.04 -12.33
CA VAL A 28 -4.63 -3.71 -11.94
C VAL A 28 -3.44 -2.75 -11.90
N ILE A 29 -3.52 -1.69 -12.69
CA ILE A 29 -2.42 -0.75 -12.92
C ILE A 29 -2.88 0.66 -12.57
N TYR A 30 -2.16 1.34 -11.67
CA TYR A 30 -2.38 2.74 -11.35
C TYR A 30 -1.72 3.67 -12.37
N ILE A 31 -2.45 4.68 -12.84
CA ILE A 31 -1.99 5.65 -13.83
C ILE A 31 -2.34 7.07 -13.37
N TYR A 32 -1.33 7.95 -13.33
CA TYR A 32 -1.49 9.38 -13.09
C TYR A 32 -0.35 10.18 -13.73
N ASN A 33 -0.66 10.96 -14.76
CA ASN A 33 0.27 11.88 -15.43
C ASN A 33 1.61 11.21 -15.83
N ASP A 34 1.54 10.11 -16.59
CA ASP A 34 2.72 9.31 -16.96
C ASP A 34 2.57 8.72 -18.38
N GLU A 35 2.12 9.54 -19.33
CA GLU A 35 1.84 9.17 -20.73
C GLU A 35 3.01 8.47 -21.45
N GLU A 36 4.26 8.87 -21.13
CA GLU A 36 5.46 8.36 -21.81
C GLU A 36 5.70 6.87 -21.55
N ARG A 37 5.28 6.35 -20.39
CA ARG A 37 5.58 4.97 -19.95
C ARG A 37 4.48 3.97 -20.29
N ILE A 38 3.26 4.44 -20.53
CA ILE A 38 2.07 3.59 -20.69
C ILE A 38 2.27 2.57 -21.82
N ARG A 39 2.82 3.00 -22.96
CA ARG A 39 2.99 2.16 -24.15
C ARG A 39 3.91 0.98 -23.88
N ASP A 40 5.11 1.24 -23.34
CA ASP A 40 6.10 0.21 -23.06
C ASP A 40 5.61 -0.72 -21.94
N PHE A 41 5.07 -0.15 -20.86
CA PHE A 41 4.60 -0.89 -19.70
C PHE A 41 3.44 -1.85 -20.03
N LEU A 42 2.40 -1.35 -20.73
CA LEU A 42 1.27 -2.18 -21.14
C LEU A 42 1.69 -3.22 -22.19
N GLY A 43 2.60 -2.87 -23.09
CA GLY A 43 3.15 -3.81 -24.07
C GLY A 43 3.83 -5.01 -23.41
N GLU A 44 4.71 -4.74 -22.43
CA GLU A 44 5.41 -5.79 -21.68
C GLU A 44 4.46 -6.65 -20.85
N ILE A 45 3.56 -6.04 -20.05
CA ILE A 45 2.61 -6.79 -19.23
C ILE A 45 1.72 -7.66 -20.11
N ASN A 46 1.21 -7.12 -21.21
CA ASN A 46 0.37 -7.87 -22.11
C ASN A 46 1.12 -9.04 -22.74
N ALA A 47 2.38 -8.85 -23.14
CA ALA A 47 3.21 -9.92 -23.68
C ALA A 47 3.38 -11.08 -22.68
N VAL A 48 3.64 -10.77 -21.40
CA VAL A 48 3.74 -11.79 -20.34
C VAL A 48 2.42 -12.51 -20.13
N LEU A 49 1.34 -11.75 -19.96
CA LEU A 49 0.05 -12.34 -19.61
C LEU A 49 -0.47 -13.20 -20.76
N ASN A 50 -0.33 -12.73 -22.01
CA ASN A 50 -0.70 -13.51 -23.18
C ASN A 50 0.16 -14.77 -23.31
N ALA A 51 1.47 -14.70 -23.08
CA ALA A 51 2.33 -15.88 -23.18
C ALA A 51 1.97 -16.95 -22.14
N ASN A 52 1.56 -16.55 -20.93
CA ASN A 52 1.44 -17.47 -19.79
C ASN A 52 0.01 -17.86 -19.42
N PHE A 53 -1.03 -17.09 -19.76
CA PHE A 53 -2.40 -17.34 -19.30
C PHE A 53 -3.40 -17.49 -20.44
N TYR A 54 -4.35 -18.43 -20.30
CA TYR A 54 -5.45 -18.56 -21.27
C TYR A 54 -6.42 -17.38 -21.20
N ASN A 55 -6.75 -16.96 -19.98
CA ASN A 55 -7.66 -15.85 -19.73
C ASN A 55 -6.95 -14.85 -18.83
N TYR A 56 -6.94 -13.59 -19.23
CA TYR A 56 -6.47 -12.49 -18.40
C TYR A 56 -7.22 -11.21 -18.77
N GLN A 57 -7.24 -10.26 -17.84
CA GLN A 57 -7.78 -8.92 -18.06
C GLN A 57 -6.81 -7.88 -17.52
N ILE A 58 -6.76 -6.73 -18.17
CA ILE A 58 -5.99 -5.58 -17.73
C ILE A 58 -6.97 -4.49 -17.30
N ILE A 59 -6.78 -3.95 -16.10
CA ILE A 59 -7.56 -2.84 -15.55
C ILE A 59 -6.61 -1.67 -15.33
N CYS A 60 -6.74 -0.65 -16.16
CA CYS A 60 -6.03 0.61 -16.03
C CYS A 60 -6.88 1.57 -15.20
N VAL A 61 -6.40 1.99 -14.03
CA VAL A 61 -7.09 3.01 -13.23
C VAL A 61 -6.44 4.37 -13.48
N ASN A 62 -7.15 5.22 -14.21
CA ASN A 62 -6.77 6.59 -14.48
C ASN A 62 -7.27 7.50 -13.34
N ASP A 63 -6.34 8.03 -12.54
CA ASP A 63 -6.64 8.87 -11.38
C ASP A 63 -6.86 10.35 -11.76
N ALA A 64 -7.75 10.60 -12.71
CA ALA A 64 -8.00 11.92 -13.30
C ALA A 64 -6.71 12.61 -13.80
N SER A 65 -5.98 11.92 -14.69
CA SER A 65 -4.78 12.50 -15.33
C SER A 65 -5.15 13.71 -16.20
N ASP A 66 -4.29 14.73 -16.18
CA ASP A 66 -4.40 15.95 -16.98
C ASP A 66 -3.67 15.85 -18.34
N ASP A 67 -2.82 14.84 -18.50
CA ASP A 67 -2.03 14.58 -19.70
C ASP A 67 -2.77 13.68 -20.73
N ASN A 68 -2.07 13.24 -21.77
CA ASN A 68 -2.66 12.41 -22.82
C ASN A 68 -2.76 10.91 -22.44
N SER A 69 -2.56 10.55 -21.16
CA SER A 69 -2.54 9.16 -20.68
C SER A 69 -3.78 8.36 -21.14
N LEU A 70 -4.98 8.93 -20.99
CA LEU A 70 -6.22 8.27 -21.38
C LEU A 70 -6.29 7.96 -22.87
N ALA A 71 -5.81 8.87 -23.72
CA ALA A 71 -5.78 8.65 -25.16
C ALA A 71 -4.79 7.55 -25.55
N VAL A 72 -3.61 7.52 -24.91
CA VAL A 72 -2.61 6.47 -25.13
C VAL A 72 -3.15 5.10 -24.71
N ILE A 73 -3.86 5.00 -23.57
CA ILE A 73 -4.49 3.74 -23.15
C ILE A 73 -5.53 3.29 -24.18
N ARG A 74 -6.35 4.21 -24.70
CA ARG A 74 -7.36 3.89 -25.72
C ARG A 74 -6.73 3.46 -27.04
N GLU A 75 -5.61 4.06 -27.44
CA GLU A 75 -4.85 3.64 -28.62
C GLU A 75 -4.28 2.23 -28.44
N MET A 76 -3.71 1.95 -27.27
CA MET A 76 -3.15 0.63 -26.94
C MET A 76 -4.24 -0.46 -26.87
N GLY A 77 -5.40 -0.16 -26.29
CA GLY A 77 -6.52 -1.10 -26.24
C GLY A 77 -7.08 -1.46 -27.62
N LYS A 78 -6.88 -0.61 -28.63
CA LYS A 78 -7.26 -0.89 -30.02
C LYS A 78 -6.18 -1.60 -30.82
N SER A 79 -4.91 -1.52 -30.41
CA SER A 79 -3.80 -2.14 -31.14
C SER A 79 -3.49 -3.55 -30.66
N ILE A 80 -3.91 -3.89 -29.43
CA ILE A 80 -3.70 -5.22 -28.84
C ILE A 80 -4.91 -6.11 -29.15
N ALA A 81 -4.82 -6.85 -30.26
CA ALA A 81 -5.83 -7.83 -30.64
C ALA A 81 -6.00 -8.92 -29.57
N GLY A 82 -7.26 -9.25 -29.25
CA GLY A 82 -7.61 -10.38 -28.37
C GLY A 82 -7.48 -10.11 -26.86
N THR A 83 -7.22 -8.87 -26.43
CA THR A 83 -7.15 -8.50 -25.01
C THR A 83 -8.27 -7.55 -24.63
N VAL A 84 -8.86 -7.75 -23.45
CA VAL A 84 -9.84 -6.82 -22.88
C VAL A 84 -9.12 -5.90 -21.90
N ILE A 85 -9.04 -4.60 -22.24
CA ILE A 85 -8.51 -3.56 -21.36
C ILE A 85 -9.70 -2.77 -20.81
N ASN A 86 -9.89 -2.82 -19.50
CA ASN A 86 -10.85 -1.98 -18.80
C ASN A 86 -10.15 -0.73 -18.28
N VAL A 87 -10.75 0.43 -18.50
CA VAL A 87 -10.26 1.70 -17.98
C VAL A 87 -11.25 2.23 -16.95
N VAL A 88 -10.77 2.48 -15.74
CA VAL A 88 -11.54 3.12 -14.66
C VAL A 88 -11.08 4.56 -14.57
N ASN A 89 -11.95 5.50 -14.92
CA ASN A 89 -11.68 6.93 -14.79
C ASN A 89 -12.22 7.43 -13.45
N MET A 90 -11.33 7.93 -12.60
CA MET A 90 -11.70 8.54 -11.33
C MET A 90 -12.23 9.96 -11.56
N SER A 91 -13.23 10.41 -10.80
CA SER A 91 -13.88 11.71 -11.05
C SER A 91 -13.02 12.94 -10.75
N PHE A 92 -12.01 12.76 -9.91
CA PHE A 92 -10.99 13.74 -9.56
C PHE A 92 -9.83 12.97 -8.95
N TYR A 93 -8.69 13.63 -8.84
CA TYR A 93 -7.48 13.05 -8.26
C TYR A 93 -7.73 12.62 -6.81
N GLN A 94 -7.68 11.30 -6.57
CA GLN A 94 -7.98 10.68 -5.27
C GLN A 94 -6.78 9.94 -4.67
N GLY A 95 -5.73 9.71 -5.46
CA GLY A 95 -4.49 9.10 -5.04
C GLY A 95 -4.47 7.58 -5.17
N VAL A 96 -3.26 7.03 -5.05
CA VAL A 96 -2.94 5.62 -5.39
C VAL A 96 -3.84 4.61 -4.68
N GLU A 97 -4.02 4.70 -3.35
CA GLU A 97 -4.73 3.64 -2.62
C GLU A 97 -6.22 3.59 -2.97
N LEU A 98 -6.88 4.76 -3.07
CA LEU A 98 -8.30 4.84 -3.41
C LEU A 98 -8.56 4.39 -4.84
N SER A 99 -7.73 4.82 -5.77
CA SER A 99 -7.83 4.45 -7.18
C SER A 99 -7.54 2.97 -7.38
N MET A 100 -6.52 2.42 -6.71
CA MET A 100 -6.28 0.98 -6.77
C MET A 100 -7.41 0.16 -6.15
N ASN A 101 -8.05 0.62 -5.06
CA ASN A 101 -9.24 -0.04 -4.52
C ASN A 101 -10.36 -0.11 -5.56
N ALA A 102 -10.54 0.95 -6.37
CA ALA A 102 -11.51 0.95 -7.47
C ALA A 102 -11.20 -0.13 -8.53
N GLY A 103 -9.92 -0.27 -8.89
CA GLY A 103 -9.48 -1.31 -9.83
C GLY A 103 -9.60 -2.73 -9.27
N ILE A 104 -9.29 -2.93 -7.99
CA ILE A 104 -9.43 -4.23 -7.31
C ILE A 104 -10.90 -4.65 -7.24
N ASP A 105 -11.81 -3.72 -6.92
CA ASP A 105 -13.25 -3.99 -6.86
C ASP A 105 -13.82 -4.39 -8.24
N LEU A 106 -13.21 -3.93 -9.34
CA LEU A 106 -13.56 -4.35 -10.71
C LEU A 106 -12.87 -5.67 -11.14
N SER A 107 -11.86 -6.12 -10.41
CA SER A 107 -11.08 -7.30 -10.78
C SER A 107 -11.86 -8.61 -10.57
N ILE A 108 -11.78 -9.55 -11.52
CA ILE A 108 -12.54 -10.81 -11.50
C ILE A 108 -11.63 -12.05 -11.40
N GLY A 109 -10.34 -11.93 -11.73
CA GLY A 109 -9.40 -13.06 -11.78
C GLY A 109 -9.17 -13.79 -10.45
N ASP A 110 -8.83 -15.06 -10.50
CA ASP A 110 -8.40 -15.87 -9.35
C ASP A 110 -7.17 -15.28 -8.66
N PHE A 111 -6.28 -14.67 -9.45
CA PHE A 111 -5.13 -13.92 -8.98
C PHE A 111 -5.14 -12.51 -9.56
N VAL A 112 -4.69 -11.55 -8.75
CA VAL A 112 -4.63 -10.14 -9.11
C VAL A 112 -3.20 -9.64 -8.95
N PHE A 113 -2.63 -9.15 -10.05
CA PHE A 113 -1.38 -8.41 -10.04
C PHE A 113 -1.70 -6.95 -9.77
N GLU A 114 -1.09 -6.35 -8.74
CA GLU A 114 -1.22 -4.94 -8.45
C GLU A 114 0.08 -4.21 -8.77
N PHE A 115 -0.02 -3.18 -9.61
CA PHE A 115 1.08 -2.30 -9.96
C PHE A 115 0.80 -0.89 -9.46
N ASP A 116 1.54 -0.47 -8.42
CA ASP A 116 1.37 0.85 -7.78
C ASP A 116 2.00 1.99 -8.60
N ASN A 117 2.77 1.65 -9.64
CA ASN A 117 3.39 2.56 -10.61
C ASN A 117 3.83 1.78 -11.86
N MET A 118 4.16 2.50 -12.94
CA MET A 118 4.58 1.93 -14.22
C MET A 118 6.11 1.85 -14.39
N VAL A 119 6.87 1.79 -13.28
CA VAL A 119 8.33 1.67 -13.33
C VAL A 119 8.71 0.19 -13.28
N MET A 120 9.06 -0.37 -14.43
CA MET A 120 9.70 -1.68 -14.52
C MET A 120 11.18 -1.53 -14.18
N ASP A 121 11.56 -1.94 -12.97
CA ASP A 121 12.95 -2.02 -12.53
C ASP A 121 13.37 -3.47 -12.21
N TYR A 122 12.54 -4.41 -12.66
CA TYR A 122 12.67 -5.85 -12.54
C TYR A 122 12.58 -6.50 -13.91
N ASP A 123 13.19 -7.67 -14.05
CA ASP A 123 13.00 -8.51 -15.23
C ASP A 123 11.54 -9.02 -15.28
N THR A 124 10.99 -9.02 -16.47
CA THR A 124 9.66 -9.49 -16.82
C THR A 124 9.39 -10.93 -16.31
N ASN A 125 10.42 -11.78 -16.28
CA ASN A 125 10.35 -13.14 -15.75
C ASN A 125 10.00 -13.19 -14.24
N LEU A 126 10.27 -12.13 -13.49
CA LEU A 126 9.94 -12.03 -12.07
C LEU A 126 8.44 -12.11 -11.83
N MET A 127 7.61 -11.61 -12.77
CA MET A 127 6.15 -11.68 -12.65
C MET A 127 5.66 -13.12 -12.51
N MET A 128 6.18 -14.01 -13.35
CA MET A 128 5.84 -15.44 -13.29
C MET A 128 6.45 -16.14 -12.09
N ALA A 129 7.66 -15.76 -11.67
CA ALA A 129 8.24 -16.29 -10.43
C ALA A 129 7.38 -15.97 -9.19
N VAL A 130 6.88 -14.73 -9.10
CA VAL A 130 5.98 -14.29 -8.02
C VAL A 130 4.64 -15.02 -8.07
N TYR A 131 4.07 -15.19 -9.26
CA TYR A 131 2.83 -15.96 -9.44
C TYR A 131 3.02 -17.45 -9.06
N ASN A 132 4.06 -18.11 -9.56
CA ASN A 132 4.35 -19.50 -9.24
C ASN A 132 4.57 -19.71 -7.75
N HIS A 133 5.19 -18.73 -7.07
CA HIS A 133 5.34 -18.77 -5.62
C HIS A 133 4.00 -18.68 -4.89
N SER A 134 3.05 -17.91 -5.40
CA SER A 134 1.69 -17.84 -4.82
C SER A 134 0.97 -19.20 -4.89
N LEU A 135 1.21 -19.98 -5.95
CA LEU A 135 0.66 -21.35 -6.09
C LEU A 135 1.19 -22.32 -5.03
N THR A 136 2.33 -22.05 -4.40
CA THR A 136 2.87 -22.90 -3.32
C THR A 136 2.11 -22.76 -1.98
N GLY A 137 1.05 -21.94 -1.95
CA GLY A 137 0.16 -21.76 -0.81
C GLY A 137 0.32 -20.42 -0.08
N PHE A 138 0.98 -19.44 -0.72
CA PHE A 138 1.03 -18.06 -0.24
C PHE A 138 -0.09 -17.24 -0.88
N ASP A 139 -0.85 -16.53 -0.05
CA ASP A 139 -2.00 -15.76 -0.51
C ASP A 139 -1.61 -14.39 -1.07
N ILE A 140 -0.47 -13.87 -0.62
CA ILE A 140 0.09 -12.58 -1.01
C ILE A 140 1.58 -12.77 -1.23
N VAL A 141 2.07 -12.45 -2.43
CA VAL A 141 3.51 -12.47 -2.73
C VAL A 141 3.91 -11.11 -3.27
N ASN A 142 4.85 -10.47 -2.58
CA ASN A 142 5.36 -9.15 -2.94
C ASN A 142 6.69 -9.28 -3.70
N ALA A 143 6.92 -8.39 -4.66
CA ALA A 143 8.22 -8.22 -5.31
C ALA A 143 8.89 -6.95 -4.81
N ALA A 144 9.96 -7.09 -4.02
CA ALA A 144 10.66 -5.96 -3.42
C ALA A 144 12.13 -5.89 -3.84
N PRO A 145 12.65 -4.71 -4.20
CA PRO A 145 14.07 -4.56 -4.49
C PRO A 145 14.91 -4.66 -3.20
N LYS A 146 16.05 -5.36 -3.25
CA LYS A 146 16.99 -5.47 -2.12
C LYS A 146 17.53 -4.12 -1.64
N LYS A 147 17.78 -3.22 -2.60
CA LYS A 147 18.40 -1.91 -2.37
C LYS A 147 17.51 -0.79 -2.90
N CYS A 148 16.32 -0.63 -2.33
CA CYS A 148 15.57 0.59 -2.54
C CYS A 148 14.82 1.04 -1.30
N GLY A 149 14.93 2.33 -0.99
CA GLY A 149 14.28 2.93 0.17
C GLY A 149 14.89 4.28 0.50
N ARG A 150 14.14 5.35 0.23
CA ARG A 150 14.48 6.69 0.74
C ARG A 150 14.55 6.64 2.27
N ARG A 151 15.45 7.41 2.88
CA ARG A 151 15.62 7.47 4.35
C ARG A 151 14.30 7.73 5.09
N THR A 152 13.41 8.54 4.51
CA THR A 152 12.08 8.83 5.05
C THR A 152 11.18 7.61 5.11
N SER A 153 11.14 6.79 4.05
CA SER A 153 10.34 5.56 4.02
C SER A 153 10.92 4.52 4.98
N ARG A 154 12.26 4.46 5.10
CA ARG A 154 12.93 3.57 6.05
C ARG A 154 12.57 3.89 7.50
N LEU A 155 12.50 5.17 7.85
CA LEU A 155 12.05 5.60 9.19
C LEU A 155 10.60 5.19 9.44
N PHE A 156 9.71 5.46 8.48
CA PHE A 156 8.30 5.06 8.57
C PHE A 156 8.14 3.56 8.81
N TYR A 157 8.77 2.71 7.98
CA TYR A 157 8.69 1.26 8.16
C TYR A 157 9.35 0.79 9.46
N THR A 158 10.41 1.46 9.93
CA THR A 158 11.03 1.12 11.21
C THR A 158 10.08 1.39 12.38
N VAL A 159 9.37 2.53 12.37
CA VAL A 159 8.39 2.86 13.39
C VAL A 159 7.19 1.92 13.28
N PHE A 160 6.62 1.76 12.08
CA PHE A 160 5.47 0.89 11.86
C PHE A 160 5.78 -0.54 12.31
N ASN A 161 6.84 -1.17 11.80
CA ASN A 161 7.16 -2.57 12.11
C ASN A 161 7.51 -2.79 13.59
N ARG A 162 7.95 -1.76 14.30
CA ARG A 162 8.23 -1.83 15.74
C ARG A 162 6.96 -1.78 16.59
N TYR A 163 5.95 -1.02 16.15
CA TYR A 163 4.78 -0.70 16.98
C TYR A 163 3.46 -1.33 16.51
N SER A 164 3.38 -1.82 15.26
CA SER A 164 2.15 -2.39 14.71
C SER A 164 1.87 -3.82 15.18
N HIS A 165 2.82 -4.47 15.88
CA HIS A 165 2.76 -5.90 16.24
C HIS A 165 2.37 -6.83 15.08
N SER A 166 2.54 -6.37 13.83
CA SER A 166 2.16 -7.11 12.65
C SER A 166 3.11 -8.29 12.43
N PRO A 167 2.61 -9.48 12.06
CA PRO A 167 3.46 -10.65 11.82
C PRO A 167 4.40 -10.48 10.63
N HIS A 168 4.07 -9.58 9.70
CA HIS A 168 4.80 -9.38 8.45
C HIS A 168 5.38 -7.96 8.35
N PRO A 169 6.71 -7.79 8.22
CA PRO A 169 7.31 -6.46 8.16
C PRO A 169 6.98 -5.75 6.84
N LEU A 170 6.54 -4.50 6.93
CA LEU A 170 6.30 -3.67 5.76
C LEU A 170 7.60 -3.26 5.08
N ARG A 171 7.56 -3.24 3.74
CA ARG A 171 8.64 -2.80 2.86
C ARG A 171 8.10 -2.02 1.66
N THR A 172 9.00 -1.47 0.86
CA THR A 172 8.64 -0.90 -0.44
C THR A 172 8.71 -2.00 -1.49
N GLU A 173 7.60 -2.68 -1.76
CA GLU A 173 7.44 -3.46 -3.00
C GLU A 173 7.02 -2.57 -4.19
N ASN A 174 7.35 -3.04 -5.40
CA ASN A 174 6.94 -2.41 -6.66
C ASN A 174 5.64 -2.97 -7.20
N PHE A 175 5.49 -4.30 -7.15
CA PHE A 175 4.24 -4.98 -7.47
C PHE A 175 4.01 -6.15 -6.53
N ARG A 176 2.78 -6.68 -6.55
CA ARG A 176 2.39 -7.85 -5.77
C ARG A 176 1.38 -8.69 -6.52
N VAL A 177 1.32 -9.97 -6.17
CA VAL A 177 0.27 -10.90 -6.60
C VAL A 177 -0.56 -11.27 -5.39
N LEU A 178 -1.88 -11.10 -5.53
CA LEU A 178 -2.88 -11.42 -4.52
C LEU A 178 -3.78 -12.53 -5.02
N SER A 179 -4.00 -13.54 -4.19
CA SER A 179 -5.09 -14.49 -4.41
C SER A 179 -6.45 -13.81 -4.17
N ARG A 180 -7.48 -14.29 -4.85
CA ARG A 180 -8.87 -13.86 -4.60
C ARG A 180 -9.29 -14.05 -3.14
N ARG A 181 -8.74 -15.08 -2.47
CA ARG A 181 -8.92 -15.31 -1.03
C ARG A 181 -8.38 -14.15 -0.18
N ALA A 182 -7.19 -13.63 -0.51
CA ALA A 182 -6.61 -12.47 0.17
C ALA A 182 -7.48 -11.22 0.01
N ILE A 183 -7.89 -10.92 -1.22
CA ILE A 183 -8.73 -9.77 -1.54
C ILE A 183 -10.03 -9.82 -0.74
N ASN A 184 -10.73 -10.96 -0.78
CA ASN A 184 -11.99 -11.15 -0.06
C ASN A 184 -11.81 -11.05 1.46
N ARG A 185 -10.70 -11.58 2.01
CA ARG A 185 -10.37 -11.45 3.44
C ARG A 185 -10.17 -9.99 3.82
N VAL A 186 -9.37 -9.26 3.07
CA VAL A 186 -9.05 -7.86 3.34
C VAL A 186 -10.32 -7.00 3.24
N HIS A 187 -11.14 -7.23 2.22
CA HIS A 187 -12.43 -6.57 2.04
C HIS A 187 -13.38 -6.83 3.23
N SER A 188 -13.32 -8.01 3.85
CA SER A 188 -14.11 -8.33 5.05
C SER A 188 -13.58 -7.68 6.34
N MET A 189 -12.27 -7.42 6.43
CA MET A 189 -11.62 -6.89 7.63
C MET A 189 -11.71 -5.38 7.73
N SER A 190 -11.53 -4.68 6.61
CA SER A 190 -11.70 -3.24 6.57
C SER A 190 -12.41 -2.84 5.29
N LYS A 191 -13.55 -2.15 5.47
CA LYS A 191 -14.28 -1.56 4.35
C LYS A 191 -13.58 -0.34 3.76
N THR A 192 -12.64 0.25 4.50
CA THR A 192 -11.80 1.36 4.05
C THR A 192 -10.35 0.96 4.21
N ILE A 193 -9.61 0.94 3.11
CA ILE A 193 -8.21 0.56 3.12
C ILE A 193 -7.39 1.84 2.91
N PRO A 194 -7.09 2.61 3.98
CA PRO A 194 -6.33 3.84 3.85
C PRO A 194 -4.88 3.57 3.45
N TYR A 195 -4.39 2.36 3.75
CA TYR A 195 -3.10 1.89 3.29
C TYR A 195 -3.11 0.37 3.09
N ARG A 196 -3.13 -0.09 1.82
CA ARG A 196 -3.28 -1.51 1.50
C ARG A 196 -2.20 -2.36 2.11
N LYS A 197 -0.96 -1.89 2.13
CA LYS A 197 0.18 -2.64 2.70
C LYS A 197 -0.03 -3.02 4.16
N ALA A 198 -0.52 -2.08 4.99
CA ALA A 198 -0.78 -2.33 6.40
C ALA A 198 -1.95 -3.31 6.59
N VAL A 199 -3.02 -3.19 5.80
CA VAL A 199 -4.16 -4.10 5.90
C VAL A 199 -3.79 -5.51 5.44
N TYR A 200 -2.98 -5.62 4.38
CA TYR A 200 -2.45 -6.90 3.91
C TYR A 200 -1.56 -7.57 4.97
N ALA A 201 -0.62 -6.83 5.56
CA ALA A 201 0.23 -7.38 6.62
C ALA A 201 -0.59 -7.89 7.84
N ASN A 202 -1.71 -7.23 8.14
CA ASN A 202 -2.60 -7.60 9.23
C ASN A 202 -3.70 -8.60 8.85
N CYS A 203 -3.77 -9.10 7.60
CA CYS A 203 -4.87 -9.96 7.16
C CYS A 203 -4.84 -11.40 7.72
N GLY A 204 -3.72 -11.77 8.36
CA GLY A 204 -3.50 -13.07 8.98
C GLY A 204 -3.26 -14.23 8.01
N LEU A 205 -3.14 -13.95 6.71
CA LEU A 205 -2.82 -14.94 5.68
C LEU A 205 -1.30 -15.12 5.51
N LYS A 206 -0.91 -16.13 4.73
CA LYS A 206 0.49 -16.38 4.41
C LYS A 206 0.96 -15.35 3.39
N ILE A 207 1.98 -14.59 3.77
CA ILE A 207 2.61 -13.55 2.96
C ILE A 207 4.07 -13.90 2.79
N ASP A 208 4.59 -13.72 1.58
CA ASP A 208 6.03 -13.78 1.34
C ASP A 208 6.50 -12.62 0.45
N THR A 209 7.80 -12.38 0.43
CA THR A 209 8.42 -11.32 -0.37
C THR A 209 9.63 -11.87 -1.12
N ILE A 210 9.56 -11.84 -2.45
CA ILE A 210 10.68 -12.18 -3.32
C ILE A 210 11.54 -10.93 -3.49
N GLU A 211 12.81 -11.06 -3.13
CA GLU A 211 13.79 -10.00 -3.26
C GLU A 211 14.56 -10.09 -4.58
N TYR A 212 14.61 -9.00 -5.34
CA TYR A 212 15.38 -8.91 -6.58
C TYR A 212 16.45 -7.81 -6.51
N ASP A 213 17.50 -7.98 -7.31
CA ASP A 213 18.50 -6.95 -7.54
C ASP A 213 17.99 -5.99 -8.60
N ASN A 214 18.12 -4.69 -8.33
CA ASN A 214 17.47 -3.63 -9.08
C ASN A 214 18.54 -2.79 -9.79
N ASP A 215 18.37 -2.58 -11.09
CA ASP A 215 19.22 -1.73 -11.91
C ASP A 215 18.91 -0.25 -11.66
N LEU A 216 19.47 0.31 -10.57
CA LEU A 216 19.77 1.74 -10.27
C LEU A 216 18.71 2.84 -10.58
N SER A 217 17.53 2.53 -11.11
CA SER A 217 16.55 3.46 -11.69
C SER A 217 15.48 3.89 -10.68
N CYS A 218 15.54 3.33 -9.48
CA CYS A 218 14.59 3.47 -8.37
C CYS A 218 14.38 4.92 -7.85
N ALA A 219 15.13 5.91 -8.36
CA ALA A 219 15.12 7.30 -7.90
C ALA A 219 14.43 8.32 -8.82
N LYS A 220 14.20 8.01 -10.11
CA LYS A 220 13.96 9.05 -11.13
C LYS A 220 12.51 9.36 -11.52
N ALA A 221 11.51 8.55 -11.15
CA ALA A 221 10.22 8.61 -11.83
C ALA A 221 8.99 8.64 -10.90
N GLN A 222 8.92 9.57 -9.96
CA GLN A 222 7.67 9.76 -9.19
C GLN A 222 7.29 11.23 -9.15
N ASN A 223 6.08 11.51 -9.64
CA ASN A 223 5.45 12.82 -9.60
C ASN A 223 5.39 13.36 -8.16
N LYS A 224 5.59 14.68 -8.04
CA LYS A 224 5.70 15.37 -6.74
C LYS A 224 4.44 15.20 -5.89
N GLU A 225 3.27 15.14 -6.54
CA GLU A 225 1.95 14.98 -5.92
C GLU A 225 1.75 13.58 -5.34
N THR A 226 2.05 12.53 -6.11
CA THR A 226 2.06 11.14 -5.63
C THR A 226 2.98 10.97 -4.41
N ARG A 227 4.08 11.72 -4.35
CA ARG A 227 5.01 11.71 -3.21
C ARG A 227 4.44 12.40 -1.96
N TYR A 228 3.70 13.50 -2.12
CA TYR A 228 3.10 14.21 -0.99
C TYR A 228 1.99 13.36 -0.36
N GLN A 229 1.08 12.84 -1.17
CA GLN A 229 -0.01 11.98 -0.70
C GLN A 229 0.51 10.72 -0.01
N ARG A 230 1.52 10.05 -0.57
CA ARG A 230 2.12 8.87 0.09
C ARG A 230 2.66 9.17 1.50
N LYS A 231 3.10 10.41 1.79
CA LYS A 231 3.54 10.78 3.15
C LYS A 231 2.36 11.03 4.08
N GLU A 232 1.33 11.72 3.61
CA GLU A 232 0.12 12.00 4.37
C GLU A 232 -0.60 10.69 4.71
N MET A 233 -0.84 9.83 3.71
CA MET A 233 -1.43 8.51 3.90
C MET A 233 -0.58 7.60 4.79
N ALA A 234 0.76 7.68 4.69
CA ALA A 234 1.63 6.97 5.62
C ALA A 234 1.49 7.50 7.06
N ALA A 235 1.39 8.81 7.26
CA ALA A 235 1.16 9.38 8.58
C ALA A 235 -0.20 8.98 9.15
N ASP A 236 -1.26 9.06 8.36
CA ASP A 236 -2.61 8.67 8.76
C ASP A 236 -2.71 7.18 9.05
N SER A 237 -2.10 6.33 8.22
CA SER A 237 -2.03 4.89 8.47
C SER A 237 -1.18 4.55 9.68
N LEU A 238 -0.12 5.31 9.98
CA LEU A 238 0.61 5.16 11.24
C LEU A 238 -0.30 5.47 12.42
N ILE A 239 -1.05 6.56 12.36
CA ILE A 239 -1.97 6.96 13.44
C ILE A 239 -3.08 5.91 13.62
N LEU A 240 -3.59 5.37 12.51
CA LEU A 240 -4.74 4.47 12.50
C LEU A 240 -4.39 3.03 12.88
N PHE A 241 -3.28 2.50 12.36
CA PHE A 241 -2.84 1.12 12.62
C PHE A 241 -1.86 1.01 13.78
N THR A 242 -1.36 2.13 14.32
CA THR A 242 -0.47 2.10 15.48
C THR A 242 -1.03 2.94 16.63
N ASN A 243 -0.99 2.37 17.84
CA ASN A 243 -1.33 3.09 19.07
C ASN A 243 -0.28 4.14 19.47
N VAL A 244 0.64 4.53 18.57
CA VAL A 244 1.76 5.42 18.89
C VAL A 244 1.26 6.84 19.17
N ALA A 245 0.39 7.39 18.32
CA ALA A 245 -0.16 8.73 18.52
C ALA A 245 -0.93 8.82 19.85
N TYR A 246 -1.79 7.85 20.12
CA TYR A 246 -2.49 7.71 21.41
C TYR A 246 -1.51 7.62 22.59
N LYS A 247 -0.53 6.71 22.54
CA LYS A 247 0.44 6.50 23.62
C LYS A 247 1.28 7.75 23.90
N MET A 248 1.69 8.49 22.86
CA MET A 248 2.45 9.74 23.01
C MET A 248 1.62 10.84 23.67
N THR A 249 0.37 11.03 23.22
CA THR A 249 -0.52 12.05 23.80
C THR A 249 -0.93 11.69 25.23
N LEU A 250 -1.19 10.40 25.51
CA LEU A 250 -1.45 9.91 26.86
C LEU A 250 -0.23 10.09 27.77
N LEU A 251 0.97 9.77 27.28
CA LEU A 251 2.21 9.96 28.03
C LEU A 251 2.42 11.44 28.37
N ALA A 252 2.20 12.34 27.42
CA ALA A 252 2.30 13.79 27.66
C ALA A 252 1.27 14.25 28.71
N ALA A 253 0.02 13.78 28.62
CA ALA A 253 -1.03 14.13 29.60
C ALA A 253 -0.70 13.61 31.00
N VAL A 254 -0.24 12.36 31.12
CA VAL A 254 0.19 11.76 32.40
C VAL A 254 1.43 12.47 32.95
N PHE A 255 2.39 12.81 32.10
CA PHE A 255 3.58 13.56 32.51
C PHE A 255 3.20 14.95 33.08
N MET A 256 2.32 15.69 32.39
CA MET A 256 1.83 16.98 32.87
C MET A 256 1.00 16.84 34.17
N MET A 257 0.25 15.75 34.32
CA MET A 257 -0.47 15.42 35.56
C MET A 257 0.51 15.18 36.73
N VAL A 258 1.60 14.44 36.50
CA VAL A 258 2.64 14.23 37.53
C VAL A 258 3.40 15.51 37.84
N ALA A 259 3.72 16.33 36.83
CA ALA A 259 4.41 17.61 37.02
C ALA A 259 3.56 18.59 37.84
N THR A 260 2.27 18.73 37.51
CA THR A 260 1.34 19.58 38.28
C THR A 260 1.19 19.07 39.71
N PHE A 261 1.07 17.76 39.92
CA PHE A 261 1.05 17.16 41.25
C PHE A 261 2.33 17.44 42.05
N GLY A 262 3.50 17.34 41.40
CA GLY A 262 4.80 17.67 42.01
C GLY A 262 4.92 19.13 42.43
N ILE A 263 4.46 20.06 41.58
CA ILE A 263 4.38 21.50 41.92
C ILE A 263 3.43 21.71 43.10
N GLY A 264 2.31 20.99 43.17
CA GLY A 264 1.39 21.04 44.31
C GLY A 264 2.03 20.57 45.63
N ILE A 265 2.86 19.53 45.60
CA ILE A 265 3.61 19.10 46.79
C ILE A 265 4.65 20.15 47.18
N TYR A 266 5.39 20.69 46.20
CA TYR A 266 6.39 21.73 46.45
C TYR A 266 5.77 22.98 47.11
N THR A 267 4.62 23.44 46.63
CA THR A 267 3.93 24.60 47.22
C THR A 267 3.45 24.33 48.64
N LEU A 268 3.00 23.11 48.94
CA LEU A 268 2.65 22.70 50.30
C LEU A 268 3.87 22.67 51.23
N VAL A 269 5.02 22.17 50.76
CA VAL A 269 6.26 22.14 51.55
C VAL A 269 6.81 23.54 51.81
N SER A 270 6.84 24.40 50.78
CA SER A 270 7.27 25.80 50.91
C SER A 270 6.36 26.57 51.87
N TYR A 271 5.05 26.32 51.87
CA TYR A 271 4.13 26.91 52.86
C TYR A 271 4.46 26.56 54.31
N VAL A 272 5.01 25.36 54.57
CA VAL A 272 5.38 24.92 55.93
C VAL A 272 6.79 25.37 56.32
N THR A 273 7.68 25.57 55.36
CA THR A 273 9.12 25.74 55.60
C THR A 273 9.62 27.18 55.42
N GLU A 274 8.94 28.01 54.62
CA GLU A 274 9.38 29.35 54.23
C GLU A 274 8.31 30.42 54.51
N GLU A 275 8.72 31.67 54.79
CA GLU A 275 7.82 32.83 54.78
C GLU A 275 7.50 33.24 53.34
N VAL A 276 6.60 32.47 52.72
CA VAL A 276 6.15 32.72 51.35
C VAL A 276 5.30 34.00 51.30
N VAL A 277 5.43 34.76 50.21
CA VAL A 277 4.64 35.98 49.98
C VAL A 277 3.16 35.67 50.09
N SER A 278 2.44 36.46 50.90
CA SER A 278 1.01 36.29 51.15
C SER A 278 0.21 36.20 49.85
N GLY A 279 -0.61 35.16 49.72
CA GLY A 279 -1.46 34.91 48.55
C GLY A 279 -0.83 34.08 47.44
N TYR A 280 0.49 33.87 47.42
CA TYR A 280 1.15 33.03 46.41
C TYR A 280 0.71 31.56 46.51
N THR A 281 0.70 31.00 47.73
CA THR A 281 0.36 29.59 47.96
C THR A 281 -1.08 29.25 47.55
N SER A 282 -2.05 30.10 47.92
CA SER A 282 -3.46 29.86 47.59
C SER A 282 -3.73 29.99 46.09
N MET A 283 -3.15 31.00 45.43
CA MET A 283 -3.25 31.16 43.98
C MET A 283 -2.64 29.98 43.24
N MET A 284 -1.44 29.54 43.65
CA MET A 284 -0.75 28.42 43.01
C MET A 284 -1.49 27.09 43.21
N LEU A 285 -2.07 26.85 44.40
CA LEU A 285 -2.86 25.64 44.65
C LEU A 285 -4.12 25.56 43.79
N VAL A 286 -4.85 26.68 43.61
CA VAL A 286 -6.02 26.73 42.72
C VAL A 286 -5.60 26.44 41.27
N ILE A 287 -4.49 27.03 40.81
CA ILE A 287 -3.94 26.80 39.48
C ILE A 287 -3.56 25.32 39.28
N VAL A 288 -2.81 24.74 40.23
CA VAL A 288 -2.37 23.34 40.17
C VAL A 288 -3.56 22.39 40.15
N PHE A 289 -4.54 22.59 41.04
CA PHE A 289 -5.73 21.74 41.10
C PHE A 289 -6.56 21.84 39.82
N GLY A 290 -6.71 23.05 39.28
CA GLY A 290 -7.40 23.29 38.01
C GLY A 290 -6.73 22.57 36.84
N PHE A 291 -5.42 22.74 36.66
CA PHE A 291 -4.69 22.06 35.59
C PHE A 291 -4.66 20.54 35.75
N PHE A 292 -4.50 20.03 36.98
CA PHE A 292 -4.57 18.60 37.26
C PHE A 292 -5.93 18.01 36.81
N GLY A 293 -7.04 18.65 37.18
CA GLY A 293 -8.37 18.23 36.75
C GLY A 293 -8.55 18.25 35.22
N VAL A 294 -8.05 19.29 34.56
CA VAL A 294 -8.08 19.40 33.09
C VAL A 294 -7.31 18.27 32.43
N PHE A 295 -6.10 17.94 32.89
CA PHE A 295 -5.29 16.86 32.32
C PHE A 295 -5.93 15.47 32.55
N VAL A 296 -6.58 15.24 33.70
CA VAL A 296 -7.31 13.99 33.97
C VAL A 296 -8.48 13.82 32.99
N ILE A 297 -9.31 14.85 32.83
CA ILE A 297 -10.45 14.82 31.91
C ILE A 297 -9.95 14.62 30.46
N LEU A 298 -8.90 15.33 30.07
CA LEU A 298 -8.30 15.21 28.74
C LEU A 298 -7.79 13.78 28.47
N ALA A 299 -7.13 13.15 29.45
CA ALA A 299 -6.67 11.76 29.33
C ALA A 299 -7.83 10.77 29.12
N VAL A 300 -8.94 10.98 29.83
CA VAL A 300 -10.17 10.17 29.68
C VAL A 300 -10.78 10.37 28.30
N ILE A 301 -10.92 11.62 27.83
CA ILE A 301 -11.44 11.94 26.51
C ILE A 301 -10.59 11.29 25.41
N ILE A 302 -9.26 11.39 25.49
CA ILE A 302 -8.34 10.76 24.53
C ILE A 302 -8.53 9.24 24.49
N LYS A 303 -8.73 8.59 25.64
CA LYS A 303 -8.98 7.14 25.70
C LYS A 303 -10.31 6.77 25.02
N TYR A 304 -11.37 7.51 25.28
CA TYR A 304 -12.66 7.26 24.62
C TYR A 304 -12.61 7.54 23.13
N LEU A 305 -11.90 8.58 22.69
CA LEU A 305 -11.74 8.88 21.27
C LEU A 305 -10.98 7.77 20.54
N SER A 306 -9.94 7.20 21.16
CA SER A 306 -9.23 6.03 20.61
C SER A 306 -10.18 4.84 20.44
N MET A 307 -11.01 4.55 21.44
CA MET A 307 -12.00 3.47 21.37
C MET A 307 -13.06 3.73 20.28
N LEU A 308 -13.50 4.98 20.11
CA LEU A 308 -14.43 5.35 19.03
C LEU A 308 -13.78 5.22 17.65
N MET A 309 -12.51 5.60 17.49
CA MET A 309 -11.79 5.42 16.23
C MET A 309 -11.65 3.95 15.85
N GLU A 310 -11.44 3.06 16.83
CA GLU A 310 -11.45 1.61 16.61
C GLU A 310 -12.83 1.09 16.13
N LEU A 311 -13.92 1.74 16.55
CA LEU A 311 -15.30 1.35 16.23
C LEU A 311 -15.84 1.98 14.93
N VAL A 312 -15.35 3.15 14.53
CA VAL A 312 -15.93 3.99 13.46
C VAL A 312 -15.11 3.94 12.18
N PHE A 313 -14.57 2.78 11.78
CA PHE A 313 -14.02 2.65 10.42
C PHE A 313 -15.15 2.86 9.37
N SER A 314 -15.30 4.12 8.97
CA SER A 314 -16.38 4.66 8.15
C SER A 314 -15.94 4.80 6.70
N LYS A 315 -16.90 4.51 5.81
CA LYS A 315 -16.89 4.74 4.36
C LYS A 315 -16.36 6.13 4.00
N GLN A 316 -15.35 6.15 3.14
CA GLN A 316 -15.45 6.86 1.87
C GLN A 316 -14.99 5.89 0.79
N LYS A 317 -15.94 5.50 -0.06
CA LYS A 317 -15.69 4.77 -1.30
C LYS A 317 -15.34 5.85 -2.30
N TYR A 318 -14.20 5.69 -2.93
CA TYR A 318 -13.76 6.51 -4.04
C TYR A 318 -14.89 6.80 -5.06
N THR A 319 -14.77 7.90 -5.78
CA THR A 319 -15.74 8.31 -6.80
C THR A 319 -15.18 8.02 -8.19
N ILE A 320 -15.92 7.21 -8.96
CA ILE A 320 -15.60 6.88 -10.36
C ILE A 320 -16.48 7.77 -11.25
N GLU A 321 -15.88 8.35 -12.29
CA GLU A 321 -16.59 9.08 -13.35
C GLU A 321 -17.16 8.13 -14.39
N SER A 322 -16.33 7.21 -14.89
CA SER A 322 -16.72 6.26 -15.93
C SER A 322 -15.88 4.98 -15.87
N VAL A 323 -16.46 3.90 -16.39
CA VAL A 323 -15.75 2.65 -16.66
C VAL A 323 -15.91 2.35 -18.14
N GLU A 324 -14.80 2.25 -18.85
CA GLU A 324 -14.75 1.98 -20.29
C GLU A 324 -14.12 0.60 -20.51
N THR A 325 -14.81 -0.29 -21.23
CA THR A 325 -14.21 -1.54 -21.70
C THR A 325 -13.76 -1.35 -23.14
N ILE A 326 -12.46 -1.55 -23.38
CA ILE A 326 -11.83 -1.42 -24.68
C ILE A 326 -11.41 -2.82 -25.13
N SER A 327 -12.02 -3.26 -26.23
CA SER A 327 -11.71 -4.52 -26.91
C SER A 327 -11.79 -4.26 -28.42
N GLU A 328 -10.85 -4.82 -29.16
CA GLU A 328 -10.89 -4.85 -30.64
C GLU A 328 -11.82 -5.94 -31.18
#